data_AF-A0A951ZHJ3-F1
#
_entry.id   AF-A0A951ZHJ3-F1
#
_cell.length_a   1.000
_cell.length_b   1.000
_cell.length_c   1.000
_cell.angle_alpha   90.00
_cell.angle_beta   90.00
_cell.angle_gamma   90.00
#
_symmetry.space_group_name_H-M   'P 1'
#
loop_
_entity.id
_entity.type
_entity.pdbx_description
1 polymer ?
#
loop_
_entity_poly.entity_id
_entity_poly.type
_entity_poly.pdbx_seq_one_letter_code
_entity_poly.pdbx_strand_id
1 'polypeptide(L)' 'LYGTYGNSFVAVVEFGDSVRARAVMAGGLNADPKSKHFADQAKTYADGNLRDVYFYPNQLQGHVERTYRPGAKQD' A
#
# COMPACT_ATOMS: atom_id res chain seq x y z
N LEU A 1 -12.65 0.93 -18.45
CA LEU A 1 -13.34 1.22 -17.19
C LEU A 1 -12.74 0.43 -16.02
N TYR A 2 -11.45 0.63 -15.80
CA TYR A 2 -10.84 0.52 -14.48
C TYR A 2 -10.77 1.96 -13.97
N GLY A 3 -11.17 2.24 -12.74
CA GLY A 3 -11.20 3.62 -12.23
C GLY A 3 -12.43 4.46 -12.60
N THR A 4 -13.58 3.85 -12.88
CA THR A 4 -14.88 4.57 -12.92
C THR A 4 -15.83 4.05 -11.85
N TYR A 5 -15.79 2.75 -11.55
CA TYR A 5 -16.45 2.12 -10.41
C TYR A 5 -15.78 0.76 -10.10
N GLY A 6 -15.79 0.35 -8.84
CA GLY A 6 -15.12 -0.86 -8.34
C GLY A 6 -14.37 -0.60 -7.03
N ASN A 7 -13.82 -1.66 -6.42
CA ASN A 7 -13.01 -1.49 -5.21
C ASN A 7 -11.71 -0.76 -5.55
N SER A 8 -11.41 0.33 -4.83
CA SER A 8 -10.15 1.07 -4.96
C SER A 8 -9.10 0.57 -3.97
N PHE A 9 -9.54 0.22 -2.77
CA PHE A 9 -8.74 -0.25 -1.66
C PHE A 9 -9.56 -1.26 -0.85
N VAL A 10 -8.91 -2.33 -0.43
CA VAL A 10 -9.50 -3.36 0.44
C VAL A 10 -8.59 -3.54 1.64
N ALA A 11 -9.17 -3.61 2.84
CA ALA A 11 -8.46 -3.92 4.06
C ALA A 11 -9.30 -4.84 4.96
N VAL A 12 -8.61 -5.75 5.65
CA VAL A 12 -9.16 -6.58 6.72
C VAL A 12 -8.30 -6.33 7.96
N VAL A 13 -8.95 -6.04 9.08
CA VAL A 13 -8.29 -5.66 10.33
C VAL A 13 -8.78 -6.55 11.46
N GLU A 14 -7.84 -7.12 12.20
CA GLU A 14 -8.06 -7.89 13.42
C GLU A 14 -7.66 -7.03 14.62
N PHE A 15 -8.57 -6.92 15.59
CA PHE A 15 -8.36 -6.21 16.85
C PHE A 15 -8.24 -7.21 18.01
N GLY A 16 -7.01 -7.62 18.32
CA GLY A 16 -6.67 -8.38 19.52
C GLY A 16 -5.76 -7.56 20.45
N ASP A 17 -4.93 -8.26 21.23
CA ASP A 17 -3.89 -7.62 22.07
C ASP A 17 -2.91 -6.77 21.26
N SER A 18 -2.79 -7.05 19.96
CA SER A 18 -2.13 -6.21 18.96
C SER A 18 -2.95 -6.15 17.67
N VAL A 19 -2.80 -5.06 16.92
CA VAL A 19 -3.48 -4.86 15.64
C VAL A 19 -2.75 -5.63 14.55
N ARG A 20 -3.50 -6.42 13.78
CA ARG A 20 -3.03 -7.06 12.56
C ARG A 20 -3.93 -6.65 11.41
N ALA A 21 -3.34 -6.29 10.28
CA ALA A 21 -4.08 -5.90 9.11
C ALA A 21 -3.44 -6.40 7.83
N ARG A 22 -4.30 -6.74 6.88
CA ARG A 22 -3.92 -7.01 5.50
C ARG A 22 -4.69 -6.09 4.58
N ALA A 23 -4.03 -5.59 3.54
CA ALA A 23 -4.64 -4.65 2.62
C ALA A 23 -4.09 -4.79 1.20
N VAL A 24 -4.79 -4.21 0.22
CA VAL A 24 -4.31 -4.14 -1.16
C VAL A 24 -4.93 -2.94 -1.87
N MET A 25 -4.13 -2.26 -2.69
CA MET A 25 -4.62 -1.28 -3.65
C MET A 25 -4.96 -2.00 -4.94
N ALA A 26 -6.07 -1.62 -5.58
CA ALA A 26 -6.45 -2.22 -6.85
C ALA A 26 -5.38 -1.94 -7.94
N GLY A 27 -4.73 -0.76 -7.94
CA GLY A 27 -3.65 -0.42 -8.86
C GLY A 27 -2.30 -0.31 -8.17
N GLY A 28 -1.89 0.93 -7.91
CA GLY A 28 -0.69 1.26 -7.15
C GLY A 28 -0.88 2.58 -6.41
N LEU A 29 0.16 3.06 -5.73
CA LEU A 29 0.10 4.26 -4.88
C LEU A 29 0.50 5.55 -5.61
N ASN A 30 0.95 5.46 -6.87
CA ASN A 30 1.37 6.62 -7.65
C ASN A 30 0.52 6.73 -8.93
N ALA A 31 0.02 7.93 -9.23
CA ALA A 31 -0.80 8.18 -10.41
C ALA A 31 0.00 8.39 -11.70
N ASP A 32 1.33 8.63 -11.61
CA ASP A 32 2.19 8.75 -12.78
C ASP A 32 2.35 7.38 -13.47
N PRO A 33 1.92 7.22 -14.74
CA PRO A 33 2.05 5.97 -15.48
C PRO A 33 3.49 5.47 -15.66
N LYS A 34 4.50 6.35 -15.48
CA LYS A 34 5.92 5.99 -15.53
C LYS A 34 6.47 5.49 -14.20
N SER A 35 5.72 5.65 -13.10
CA SER A 35 6.13 5.17 -11.79
C SER A 35 6.07 3.65 -11.71
N LYS A 36 7.09 3.03 -11.10
CA LYS A 36 7.02 1.60 -10.74
C LYS A 36 5.83 1.29 -9.83
N HIS A 37 5.31 2.29 -9.11
CA HIS A 37 4.17 2.17 -8.20
C HIS A 37 2.82 2.54 -8.84
N PHE A 38 2.72 2.55 -10.17
CA PHE A 38 1.46 2.81 -10.88
C PHE A 38 0.49 1.63 -10.82
N ALA A 39 1.00 0.41 -11.02
CA ALA A 39 0.20 -0.81 -11.11
C ALA A 39 0.84 -2.03 -10.42
N ASP A 40 1.79 -1.80 -9.51
CA ASP A 40 2.57 -2.85 -8.84
C ASP A 40 1.74 -3.76 -7.91
N GLN A 41 0.55 -3.35 -7.51
CA GLN A 41 -0.36 -4.16 -6.70
C GLN A 41 -1.52 -4.77 -7.50
N ALA A 42 -1.65 -4.47 -8.80
CA ALA A 42 -2.79 -4.92 -9.61
C ALA A 42 -2.89 -6.45 -9.71
N LYS A 43 -1.76 -7.15 -9.87
CA LYS A 43 -1.74 -8.62 -9.85
C LYS A 43 -2.13 -9.17 -8.47
N THR A 44 -1.54 -8.62 -7.42
CA THR A 44 -1.81 -8.98 -6.03
C THR A 44 -3.30 -8.83 -5.68
N TYR A 45 -3.94 -7.76 -6.16
CA TYR A 45 -5.38 -7.53 -6.05
C TYR A 45 -6.18 -8.60 -6.82
N ALA A 46 -5.83 -8.86 -8.08
CA ALA A 46 -6.52 -9.84 -8.92
C ALA A 46 -6.43 -11.27 -8.37
N ASP A 47 -5.30 -11.61 -7.73
CA ASP A 47 -5.08 -12.90 -7.09
C ASP A 47 -5.73 -12.99 -5.68
N GLY A 48 -6.29 -11.89 -5.16
CA GLY A 48 -6.84 -11.84 -3.80
C GLY A 48 -5.80 -11.96 -2.69
N ASN A 49 -4.52 -11.74 -3.00
CA ASN A 49 -3.40 -11.97 -2.09
C ASN A 49 -3.06 -10.70 -1.29
N LEU A 50 -3.88 -10.33 -0.31
CA LEU A 50 -3.66 -9.09 0.45
C LEU A 50 -2.28 -9.09 1.14
N ARG A 51 -1.58 -7.95 1.07
CA ARG A 51 -0.27 -7.77 1.70
C ARG A 51 -0.41 -7.38 3.17
N ASP A 52 0.60 -7.70 3.97
CA ASP A 52 0.66 -7.24 5.36
C ASP A 52 0.77 -5.71 5.43
N VAL A 53 0.11 -5.13 6.43
CA VAL A 53 0.22 -3.72 6.78
C VAL A 53 1.18 -3.58 7.94
N TYR A 54 2.29 -2.87 7.72
CA TYR A 54 3.26 -2.56 8.76
C TYR A 54 2.77 -1.39 9.61
N PHE A 55 2.15 -1.71 10.74
CA PHE A 55 1.57 -0.74 11.66
C PHE A 55 2.54 -0.31 12.76
N TYR A 56 3.40 -1.23 13.22
CA TYR A 56 4.35 -0.97 14.30
C TYR A 56 5.75 -0.58 13.78
N PRO A 57 6.51 0.26 14.50
CA PRO A 57 7.82 0.73 14.04
C PRO A 57 8.82 -0.39 13.70
N ASN A 58 8.82 -1.48 14.46
CA ASN A 58 9.69 -2.63 14.21
C ASN A 58 9.38 -3.36 12.90
N GLN A 59 8.15 -3.25 12.38
CA GLN A 59 7.74 -3.83 11.10
C GLN A 59 8.22 -3.02 9.90
N LEU A 60 8.75 -1.80 10.10
CA LEU A 60 9.24 -0.97 9.00
C LEU A 60 10.65 -1.35 8.54
N GLN A 61 11.41 -2.06 9.37
CA GLN A 61 12.79 -2.44 9.07
C GLN A 61 12.85 -3.28 7.80
N GLY A 62 13.59 -2.82 6.78
CA GLY A 62 13.70 -3.48 5.48
C GLY A 62 12.55 -3.18 4.49
N HIS A 63 11.57 -2.35 4.87
CA HIS A 63 10.40 -2.03 4.05
C HIS A 63 10.25 -0.53 3.72
N VAL A 64 11.14 0.33 4.23
CA VAL A 64 11.14 1.77 3.93
C VAL A 64 11.92 2.02 2.63
N GLU A 65 11.23 2.53 1.61
CA GLU A 65 11.87 2.99 0.38
C GLU A 65 12.40 4.43 0.49
N ARG A 66 11.67 5.30 1.18
CA ARG A 66 12.02 6.71 1.33
C ARG A 66 11.48 7.26 2.66
N THR A 67 12.31 8.06 3.32
CA THR A 67 11.88 8.93 4.43
C THR A 67 11.79 10.35 3.91
N TYR A 68 10.73 11.06 4.27
CA TYR A 68 10.61 12.48 3.96
C TYR A 68 10.24 13.27 5.22
N ARG A 69 10.63 14.54 5.24
CA ARG A 69 10.20 15.50 6.26
C ARG A 69 9.41 16.61 5.57
N PRO A 70 8.12 16.81 5.88
CA PRO A 70 7.35 17.91 5.32
C PRO A 70 8.09 19.25 5.48
N GLY A 71 8.21 20.03 4.40
CA GLY A 71 8.88 21.32 4.39
C GLY A 71 10.41 21.29 4.25
N ALA A 72 11.05 20.12 4.32
CA ALA A 72 12.46 19.99 3.92
C ALA A 72 12.59 19.99 2.39
N LYS A 73 13.69 20.54 1.86
CA LYS A 73 14.04 20.35 0.45
C LYS A 73 14.18 18.86 0.18
N GLN A 74 13.52 18.40 -0.87
CA GLN A 74 13.72 17.05 -1.40
C GLN A 74 14.82 17.15 -2.45
N ASP A 75 15.94 16.47 -2.21
CA ASP A 75 16.98 16.23 -3.22
C ASP A 75 16.53 15.17 -4.24
#